data_AF-A0A316PR54-F1
#
_entry.id   AF-A0A316PR54-F1
#
_cell.length_a   1.000
_cell.length_b   1.000
_cell.length_c   1.000
_cell.angle_alpha   90.00
_cell.angle_beta   90.00
_cell.angle_gamma   90.00
#
_symmetry.space_group_name_H-M   'P 1'
#
loop_
_entity.id
_entity.type
_entity.pdbx_description
1 polymer ?
#
loop_
_entity_poly.entity_id
_entity_poly.type
_entity_poly.pdbx_seq_one_letter_code
_entity_poly.pdbx_strand_id
1 'polypeptide(L)'
;MRKDWKNIWFWVDIALFLLCVCFYLMANPVLWLSREVRASNLWYTLLALLCLAGKTFVDKKRLKEPAWSWSWGWAIIIIGTYLFFTFYRG
;
A
#
# COMPACT_ATOMS: atom_id res chain seq x y z
N MET A 1 24.01 -11.60 1.52
CA MET A 1 22.58 -11.86 1.28
C MET A 1 22.01 -12.50 2.53
N ARG A 2 21.10 -11.79 3.20
CA ARG A 2 20.79 -11.89 4.63
C ARG A 2 19.89 -13.11 4.91
N LYS A 3 20.06 -13.80 6.04
CA LYS A 3 19.38 -15.06 6.46
C LYS A 3 17.85 -14.96 6.64
N ASP A 4 17.25 -13.83 6.27
CA ASP A 4 15.89 -13.46 6.63
C ASP A 4 14.82 -14.11 5.73
N TRP A 5 15.21 -14.68 4.59
CA TRP A 5 14.29 -15.38 3.67
C TRP A 5 13.70 -16.67 4.25
N LYS A 6 14.30 -17.22 5.31
CA LYS A 6 13.74 -18.36 6.05
C LYS A 6 12.61 -17.95 7.01
N ASN A 7 12.46 -16.66 7.29
CA ASN A 7 11.41 -16.17 8.18
C ASN A 7 10.10 -16.07 7.40
N ILE A 8 9.08 -16.81 7.83
CA ILE A 8 7.72 -16.73 7.25
C ILE A 8 7.18 -15.30 7.31
N TRP A 9 7.53 -14.53 8.35
CA TRP A 9 7.09 -13.14 8.47
C TRP A 9 7.68 -12.21 7.40
N PHE A 10 8.83 -12.56 6.81
CA PHE A 10 9.40 -11.83 5.68
C PHE A 10 8.53 -12.01 4.41
N TRP A 11 8.00 -13.21 4.20
CA TRP A 11 7.06 -13.47 3.09
C TRP A 11 5.71 -12.81 3.31
N VAL A 12 5.21 -12.80 4.55
CA VAL A 12 4.00 -12.06 4.92
C VAL A 12 4.17 -10.57 4.68
N ASP A 13 5.34 -10.00 5.01
CA ASP A 13 5.67 -8.61 4.75
C ASP A 13 5.65 -8.26 3.24
N ILE A 14 6.26 -9.11 2.41
CA ILE A 14 6.23 -8.98 0.95
C ILE A 14 4.80 -9.09 0.41
N ALA A 15 4.03 -10.06 0.90
CA ALA A 15 2.65 -10.26 0.47
C ALA A 15 1.76 -9.05 0.82
N LEU A 16 1.89 -8.51 2.03
CA LEU A 16 1.19 -7.31 2.47
C LEU A 16 1.59 -6.09 1.64
N PHE A 17 2.87 -5.96 1.29
CA PHE A 17 3.34 -4.92 0.39
C PHE A 17 2.70 -5.03 -0.99
N LEU A 18 2.73 -6.22 -1.59
CA LEU A 18 2.14 -6.46 -2.90
C LEU A 18 0.63 -6.18 -2.91
N LEU A 19 -0.09 -6.63 -1.88
CA LEU A 19 -1.50 -6.33 -1.68
C LEU A 19 -1.77 -4.83 -1.56
N CYS A 20 -0.94 -4.11 -0.81
CA CYS A 20 -1.08 -2.67 -0.66
C CYS A 20 -0.93 -1.93 -2.00
N VAL A 21 0.06 -2.32 -2.81
CA VAL A 21 0.27 -1.76 -4.15
C VAL A 21 -0.91 -2.09 -5.07
N CYS A 22 -1.41 -3.33 -5.04
CA CYS A 22 -2.57 -3.73 -5.83
C CYS A 22 -3.82 -2.91 -5.46
N PHE A 23 -4.12 -2.76 -4.17
CA PHE A 23 -5.25 -1.94 -3.73
C PHE A 23 -5.06 -0.47 -4.05
N TYR A 24 -3.85 0.05 -3.94
CA TYR A 24 -3.54 1.43 -4.34
C TYR A 24 -3.81 1.69 -5.83
N LEU A 25 -3.41 0.76 -6.69
CA LEU A 25 -3.65 0.82 -8.13
C LEU A 25 -5.15 0.68 -8.45
N MET A 26 -5.87 -0.22 -7.77
CA MET A 26 -7.32 -0.37 -7.92
C MET A 26 -8.12 0.84 -7.41
N ALA A 27 -7.64 1.51 -6.37
CA ALA A 27 -8.24 2.75 -5.86
C ALA A 27 -8.09 3.91 -6.85
N ASN A 28 -7.05 3.87 -7.69
CA ASN A 28 -6.69 4.92 -8.63
C ASN A 28 -6.54 4.35 -10.05
N PRO A 29 -7.65 3.92 -10.68
CA PRO A 29 -7.62 3.30 -12.02
C PRO A 29 -7.09 4.25 -13.11
N VAL A 30 -7.07 5.56 -12.84
CA VAL A 30 -6.37 6.58 -13.63
C VAL A 30 -4.89 6.24 -13.86
N LEU A 31 -4.23 5.55 -12.91
CA LEU A 31 -2.85 5.09 -13.04
C LEU A 31 -2.72 3.87 -13.96
N TRP A 32 -3.83 3.21 -14.28
CA TRP A 32 -3.90 1.97 -15.08
C TRP A 32 -4.08 2.21 -16.58
N LEU A 33 -3.93 3.46 -17.04
CA LEU A 33 -4.09 3.83 -18.46
C LEU A 33 -5.53 3.59 -18.99
N SER A 34 -6.54 3.53 -18.12
CA SER A 34 -7.92 3.36 -18.57
C SER A 34 -8.51 4.70 -19.00
N ARG A 35 -8.92 4.79 -20.26
CA ARG A 35 -9.63 5.92 -20.90
C ARG A 35 -10.96 6.28 -20.22
N GLU A 36 -11.44 5.41 -19.34
CA GLU A 36 -12.65 5.55 -18.55
C GLU A 36 -12.31 6.22 -17.21
N VAL A 37 -12.89 7.40 -16.95
CA VAL A 37 -12.79 8.10 -15.66
C VAL A 37 -13.62 7.33 -14.63
N ARG A 38 -13.10 6.20 -14.17
CA ARG A 38 -13.74 5.42 -13.11
C ARG A 38 -13.41 6.09 -11.78
N ALA A 39 -14.44 6.54 -11.08
CA ALA A 39 -14.34 7.28 -9.81
C ALA A 39 -13.42 6.56 -8.81
N SER A 40 -12.62 7.35 -8.09
CA SER A 40 -11.73 6.82 -7.07
C SER A 40 -12.52 6.13 -5.97
N ASN A 41 -12.16 4.88 -5.67
CA ASN A 41 -12.91 4.02 -4.77
C ASN A 41 -12.35 4.07 -3.36
N LEU A 42 -13.07 4.75 -2.46
CA LEU A 42 -12.70 4.92 -1.05
C LEU A 42 -12.44 3.58 -0.33
N TRP A 43 -13.16 2.53 -0.72
CA TRP A 43 -12.97 1.17 -0.17
C TRP A 43 -11.59 0.60 -0.46
N TYR A 44 -11.06 0.77 -1.66
CA TYR A 44 -9.73 0.29 -2.01
C TYR A 44 -8.64 1.13 -1.34
N THR A 45 -8.87 2.44 -1.14
CA THR A 45 -7.98 3.30 -0.34
C THR A 45 -7.93 2.84 1.12
N LEU A 46 -9.07 2.51 1.72
CA LEU A 46 -9.14 1.93 3.08
C LEU A 46 -8.42 0.58 3.15
N LEU A 47 -8.62 -0.31 2.19
CA LEU A 47 -7.93 -1.60 2.12
C LEU A 47 -6.40 -1.43 2.00
N ALA A 48 -5.93 -0.48 1.18
CA ALA A 48 -4.51 -0.15 1.09
C ALA A 48 -3.95 0.34 2.44
N LEU A 49 -4.67 1.23 3.13
CA LEU A 49 -4.29 1.69 4.48
C LEU A 49 -4.34 0.57 5.53
N LEU A 50 -5.22 -0.42 5.36
CA LEU A 50 -5.29 -1.56 6.26
C LEU A 50 -4.11 -2.51 6.05
N CYS A 51 -3.68 -2.72 4.80
CA CYS A 51 -2.44 -3.43 4.48
C CYS A 51 -1.21 -2.69 5.02
N LEU A 52 -1.20 -1.36 4.93
CA LEU A 52 -0.17 -0.47 5.50
C LEU A 52 -0.06 -0.62 7.02
N ALA A 53 -1.19 -0.62 7.72
CA ALA A 53 -1.22 -0.85 9.17
C ALA A 53 -0.74 -2.28 9.52
N GLY A 54 -1.18 -3.29 8.77
CA GLY A 54 -0.76 -4.68 8.94
C GLY A 54 0.75 -4.86 8.74
N LYS A 55 1.31 -4.25 7.69
CA LYS A 55 2.75 -4.26 7.40
C LYS A 55 3.53 -3.61 8.54
N THR A 56 3.09 -2.42 8.98
CA THR A 56 3.74 -1.69 10.09
C THR A 56 3.73 -2.49 11.39
N PHE A 57 2.66 -3.27 11.64
CA PHE A 57 2.58 -4.15 12.79
C PHE A 57 3.56 -5.32 12.68
N VAL A 58 3.63 -5.97 11.51
CA VAL A 58 4.59 -7.06 11.24
C VAL A 58 6.03 -6.56 11.37
N ASP A 59 6.33 -5.40 10.77
CA ASP A 59 7.63 -4.74 10.87
C ASP A 59 8.00 -4.46 12.32
N LYS A 60 7.10 -3.89 13.15
CA LYS A 60 7.43 -3.60 14.56
C LYS A 60 7.52 -4.83 15.47
N LYS A 61 6.69 -5.85 15.25
CA LYS A 61 6.51 -6.96 16.20
C LYS A 61 7.29 -8.21 15.82
N ARG A 62 7.58 -8.42 14.54
CA ARG A 62 8.05 -9.71 14.01
C ARG A 62 9.34 -9.60 13.19
N LEU A 63 9.71 -8.41 12.70
CA LEU A 63 10.94 -8.17 11.96
C LEU A 63 11.84 -7.20 12.72
N LYS A 64 13.05 -7.63 13.10
CA LYS A 64 14.03 -6.73 13.74
C LYS A 64 14.59 -5.71 12.75
N GLU A 65 14.67 -6.12 11.48
CA GLU A 65 15.01 -5.29 10.34
C GLU A 65 13.98 -5.57 9.24
N PRO A 66 13.14 -4.58 8.88
CA PRO A 66 12.14 -4.77 7.84
C PRO A 66 12.82 -4.94 6.47
N ALA A 67 12.22 -5.74 5.59
CA ALA A 67 12.67 -5.88 4.20
C ALA A 67 12.67 -4.52 3.48
N TRP A 68 11.69 -3.69 3.83
CA TRP A 68 11.52 -2.33 3.37
C TRP A 68 10.96 -1.48 4.50
N SER A 69 11.70 -0.46 4.93
CA SER A 69 11.19 0.48 5.93
C SER A 69 10.10 1.34 5.31
N TRP A 70 8.88 1.21 5.81
CA TRP A 70 7.78 2.10 5.43
C TRP A 70 7.71 3.30 6.37
N SER A 71 7.75 4.50 5.78
CA SER A 71 7.56 5.77 6.48
C SER A 71 6.11 6.24 6.35
N TRP A 72 5.68 7.09 7.28
CA TRP A 72 4.39 7.80 7.22
C TRP A 72 4.16 8.54 5.88
N GLY A 73 5.21 8.81 5.12
CA GLY A 73 5.13 9.40 3.78
C GLY A 73 4.29 8.57 2.79
N TRP A 74 4.29 7.24 2.89
CA TRP A 74 3.47 6.41 2.00
C TRP A 74 1.98 6.54 2.29
N ALA A 75 1.59 6.67 3.56
CA ALA A 75 0.20 6.94 3.93
C ALA A 75 -0.25 8.31 3.40
N ILE A 76 0.63 9.32 3.49
CA ILE A 76 0.38 10.66 2.93
C ILE A 76 0.21 10.59 1.41
N ILE A 77 1.05 9.81 0.70
CA ILE A 77 0.92 9.63 -0.75
C ILE A 77 -0.41 8.95 -1.09
N ILE A 78 -0.79 7.88 -0.40
CA ILE A 78 -2.05 7.15 -0.66
C ILE A 78 -3.26 8.06 -0.45
N ILE A 79 -3.32 8.75 0.69
CA ILE A 79 -4.43 9.67 1.01
C ILE A 79 -4.41 10.89 0.09
N GLY A 80 -3.23 11.49 -0.12
CA GLY A 80 -3.07 12.68 -0.95
C GLY A 80 -3.43 12.43 -2.42
N THR A 81 -3.00 11.31 -2.99
CA THR A 81 -3.37 10.96 -4.37
C THR A 81 -4.84 10.60 -4.49
N TYR A 82 -5.43 9.92 -3.49
CA TYR A 82 -6.89 9.72 -3.43
C TYR A 82 -7.64 11.05 -3.44
N LEU A 83 -7.30 11.99 -2.54
CA LEU A 83 -7.95 13.30 -2.47
C LEU A 83 -7.76 14.11 -3.75
N PHE A 84 -6.55 14.11 -4.31
CA PHE A 84 -6.25 14.81 -5.55
C PHE A 84 -7.07 14.28 -6.73
N PHE A 85 -7.13 12.96 -6.90
CA PHE A 85 -7.90 12.36 -7.99
C PHE A 85 -9.41 12.39 -7.77
N THR A 86 -9.87 12.47 -6.52
CA THR A 86 -11.30 12.54 -6.20
C THR A 86 -11.85 13.96 -6.33
N PHE A 87 -11.12 14.97 -5.86
CA PHE A 87 -11.65 16.35 -5.75
C PHE A 87 -11.03 17.34 -6.73
N TYR A 88 -9.80 17.10 -7.19
CA TYR A 88 -9.06 18.04 -8.05
C TYR A 88 -9.05 17.64 -9.52
N ARG A 89 -9.30 16.36 -9.82
CA ARG A 89 -9.47 15.88 -11.19
C ARG A 89 -10.93 16.05 -11.62
N GLY A 90 -11.38 17.31 -11.66
CA GLY A 90 -12.58 17.76 -12.37
C GLY A 90 -12.32 17.92 -13.85
#